data_AF-A0AAX2TP38-F1
#
_entry.id   AF-A0AAX2TP38-F1
#
_cell.length_a   1.000
_cell.length_b   1.000
_cell.length_c   1.000
_cell.angle_alpha   90.00
_cell.angle_beta   90.00
_cell.angle_gamma   90.00
#
_symmetry.space_group_name_H-M   'P 1'
#
loop_
_entity.id
_entity.type
_entity.pdbx_description
1 polymer ?
#
loop_
_entity_poly.entity_id
_entity_poly.type
_entity_poly.pdbx_seq_one_letter_code
_entity_poly.pdbx_strand_id
1 'polypeptide(L)'
;MSRNTLYLRIRLKKQTGSLKHQVTGLNAAKSDRQKPARYVGRHPDACLHEIAKHFDCTAAAVCHAPKQMRMARKKDRRLQRTRPGQSNALFDTAGRIFRLPTRLSG
;
A
#
# COMPACT_ATOMS: atom_id res chain seq x y z
N MET A 1 0.12 -31.06 -22.33
CA MET A 1 -1.34 -30.82 -22.47
C MET A 1 -2.03 -32.17 -22.46
N SER A 2 -2.93 -32.42 -21.51
CA SER A 2 -3.60 -33.72 -21.43
C SER A 2 -4.68 -33.87 -22.49
N ARG A 3 -5.02 -35.12 -22.85
CA ARG A 3 -6.11 -35.44 -23.79
C ARG A 3 -7.43 -34.82 -23.35
N ASN A 4 -7.68 -34.82 -22.04
CA ASN A 4 -8.89 -34.23 -21.43
C ASN A 4 -8.98 -32.71 -21.68
N THR A 5 -7.88 -31.98 -21.47
CA THR A 5 -7.82 -30.53 -21.73
C THR A 5 -8.11 -30.20 -23.20
N LEU A 6 -7.69 -31.04 -24.14
CA LEU A 6 -7.99 -30.87 -25.57
C LEU A 6 -9.50 -30.96 -25.84
N TYR A 7 -10.15 -32.02 -25.35
CA TYR A 7 -11.59 -32.21 -25.54
C TYR A 7 -12.42 -31.09 -24.91
N LEU A 8 -12.04 -30.62 -23.73
CA LEU A 8 -12.70 -29.49 -23.08
C LEU A 8 -12.59 -28.19 -23.90
N ARG A 9 -11.41 -27.90 -24.48
CA ARG A 9 -11.22 -26.73 -25.35
C ARG A 9 -12.02 -26.83 -26.64
N ILE A 10 -12.10 -28.02 -27.25
CA ILE A 10 -12.93 -28.27 -28.43
C ILE A 10 -14.41 -28.05 -28.10
N ARG A 11 -14.90 -28.59 -26.98
CA ARG A 11 -16.27 -28.41 -26.50
C ARG A 11 -16.59 -26.94 -26.26
N LEU A 12 -15.70 -26.23 -25.58
CA LEU A 12 -15.87 -24.81 -25.25
C LEU A 12 -15.90 -23.92 -26.50
N LYS A 13 -15.02 -24.18 -27.47
CA LYS A 13 -15.02 -23.48 -28.77
C LYS A 13 -16.32 -23.73 -29.55
N LYS A 14 -16.86 -24.95 -29.53
CA LYS A 14 -18.15 -25.27 -30.16
C LYS A 14 -19.33 -24.54 -29.50
N GLN A 15 -19.32 -24.39 -28.18
CA GLN A 15 -20.41 -23.76 -27.43
C GLN A 15 -20.35 -22.22 -27.45
N THR A 16 -19.16 -21.64 -27.27
CA THR A 16 -18.99 -20.18 -27.07
C THR A 16 -18.48 -19.48 -28.33
N GLY A 17 -18.02 -20.22 -29.35
CA GLY A 17 -17.40 -19.68 -30.56
C GLY A 17 -16.00 -19.08 -30.36
N SER A 18 -15.58 -18.88 -29.10
CA SER A 18 -14.32 -18.25 -28.71
C SER A 18 -13.54 -19.15 -27.76
N LEU A 19 -12.22 -19.19 -27.95
CA LEU A 19 -11.26 -19.86 -27.05
C LEU A 19 -10.41 -18.84 -26.28
N LYS A 20 -10.87 -17.58 -26.21
CA LYS A 20 -10.19 -16.55 -25.41
C LYS A 20 -10.31 -16.89 -23.93
N HIS A 21 -9.29 -16.51 -23.16
CA HIS A 21 -9.30 -16.64 -21.70
C HIS A 21 -10.51 -15.88 -21.14
N GLN A 22 -11.45 -16.60 -20.53
CA GLN A 22 -12.51 -16.00 -19.75
C GLN A 22 -11.95 -15.67 -18.37
N VAL A 23 -12.03 -14.39 -18.00
CA VAL A 23 -11.71 -13.99 -16.62
C VAL A 23 -12.82 -14.57 -15.74
N THR A 24 -12.50 -15.59 -14.95
CA THR A 24 -13.40 -16.06 -13.89
C THR A 24 -13.70 -14.86 -13.00
N GLY A 25 -14.98 -14.51 -12.88
CA GLY A 25 -15.40 -13.33 -12.13
C GLY A 25 -14.79 -13.32 -10.73
N LEU A 26 -14.21 -12.18 -10.33
CA LEU A 26 -13.85 -11.98 -8.94
C LEU A 26 -15.13 -11.98 -8.09
N ASN A 27 -15.06 -12.60 -6.91
CA ASN A 27 -16.11 -12.47 -5.90
C ASN A 27 -16.38 -10.98 -5.62
N ALA A 28 -17.65 -10.64 -5.37
CA ALA A 28 -18.03 -9.28 -5.01
C ALA A 28 -17.14 -8.78 -3.85
N ALA A 29 -16.53 -7.62 -4.05
CA ALA A 29 -15.68 -7.03 -3.03
C ALA A 29 -16.53 -6.74 -1.78
N LYS A 30 -16.05 -7.18 -0.61
CA LYS A 30 -16.76 -7.00 0.68
C LYS A 30 -16.92 -5.52 1.09
N SER A 31 -16.26 -4.59 0.40
CA SER A 31 -16.32 -3.16 0.68
C SER A 31 -16.35 -2.33 -0.61
N ASP A 32 -17.11 -1.23 -0.57
CA ASP A 32 -17.21 -0.26 -1.64
C ASP A 32 -15.88 0.50 -1.79
N ARG A 33 -15.14 0.19 -2.85
CA ARG A 33 -13.82 0.77 -3.13
C ARG A 33 -13.88 2.26 -3.43
N GLN A 34 -15.05 2.78 -3.83
CA GLN A 34 -15.18 4.19 -4.24
C GLN A 34 -15.29 5.15 -3.05
N LYS A 35 -15.89 4.72 -1.93
CA LYS A 35 -16.09 5.58 -0.76
C LYS A 35 -14.78 6.05 -0.12
N PRO A 36 -13.80 5.17 0.17
CA PRO A 36 -12.51 5.61 0.69
C PRO A 36 -11.72 6.46 -0.31
N ALA A 37 -11.84 6.18 -1.61
CA ALA A 37 -11.15 6.94 -2.65
C ALA A 37 -11.60 8.41 -2.69
N ARG A 38 -12.91 8.68 -2.57
CA ARG A 38 -13.44 10.04 -2.49
C ARG A 38 -12.98 10.78 -1.23
N TYR A 39 -12.87 10.07 -0.11
CA TYR A 39 -12.40 10.62 1.16
C TYR A 39 -10.91 11.02 1.09
N VAL A 40 -10.06 10.16 0.53
CA VAL A 40 -8.62 10.44 0.32
C VAL A 40 -8.42 11.63 -0.62
N GLY A 41 -9.28 11.82 -1.62
CA GLY A 41 -9.22 13.00 -2.49
C GLY A 41 -9.49 14.33 -1.76
N ARG A 42 -10.35 14.31 -0.72
CA ARG A 42 -10.63 15.49 0.12
C ARG A 42 -9.60 15.71 1.22
N HIS A 43 -9.00 14.63 1.72
CA HIS A 43 -8.00 14.63 2.77
C HIS A 43 -6.72 13.91 2.33
N PRO A 44 -5.83 14.59 1.58
CA PRO A 44 -4.63 13.96 1.00
C PRO A 44 -3.56 13.61 2.04
N ASP A 45 -3.73 14.06 3.28
CA ASP A 45 -2.81 13.84 4.40
C ASP A 45 -3.38 12.86 5.45
N ALA A 46 -4.60 12.35 5.23
CA ALA A 46 -5.23 11.43 6.17
C ALA A 46 -4.47 10.11 6.28
N CYS A 47 -4.24 9.65 7.51
CA CYS A 47 -3.61 8.37 7.77
C CYS A 47 -4.58 7.22 7.49
N LEU A 48 -4.06 6.05 7.10
CA LEU A 48 -4.88 4.83 6.89
C LEU A 48 -5.76 4.49 8.10
N HIS A 49 -5.31 4.79 9.31
CA HIS A 49 -6.06 4.57 10.55
C HIS A 49 -7.23 5.53 10.72
N GLU A 50 -7.09 6.78 10.29
CA GLU A 50 -8.15 7.79 10.35
C GLU A 50 -9.25 7.47 9.33
N ILE A 51 -8.84 7.06 8.13
CA ILE A 51 -9.77 6.61 7.08
C ILE A 51 -10.51 5.36 7.57
N ALA A 52 -9.80 4.41 8.18
CA ALA A 52 -10.39 3.22 8.79
C ALA A 52 -11.42 3.56 9.87
N LYS A 53 -11.12 4.52 10.75
CA LYS A 53 -12.04 4.99 11.80
C LYS A 53 -13.28 5.66 11.22
N HIS A 54 -13.16 6.41 10.14
CA HIS A 54 -14.30 7.05 9.48
C HIS A 54 -15.26 6.03 8.82
N PHE A 55 -14.76 4.86 8.43
CA PHE A 55 -15.55 3.83 7.74
C PHE A 55 -15.81 2.58 8.60
N ASP A 56 -15.50 2.61 9.89
CA ASP A 56 -15.58 1.47 10.82
C ASP A 56 -14.95 0.18 10.25
N CYS A 57 -13.83 0.33 9.52
CA CYS A 57 -13.15 -0.75 8.82
C CYS A 57 -11.75 -0.98 9.39
N THR A 58 -11.21 -2.20 9.25
CA THR A 58 -9.80 -2.45 9.56
C THR A 58 -8.90 -1.72 8.55
N ALA A 59 -7.76 -1.17 9.01
CA ALA A 59 -6.79 -0.48 8.15
C ALA A 59 -6.31 -1.34 6.96
N ALA A 60 -6.22 -2.66 7.15
CA ALA A 60 -5.90 -3.61 6.08
C ALA A 60 -6.94 -3.61 4.95
N ALA A 61 -8.23 -3.51 5.28
CA ALA A 61 -9.31 -3.46 4.28
C ALA A 61 -9.25 -2.16 3.45
N VAL A 62 -8.82 -1.05 4.07
CA VAL A 62 -8.72 0.25 3.42
C VAL A 62 -7.46 0.38 2.58
N CYS A 63 -6.36 -0.32 2.92
CA CYS A 63 -5.05 -0.10 2.31
C CYS A 63 -4.98 -0.30 0.79
N HIS A 64 -5.90 -1.09 0.22
CA HIS A 64 -5.93 -1.39 -1.21
C HIS A 64 -6.54 -0.26 -2.04
N ALA A 65 -7.52 0.47 -1.49
CA ALA A 65 -8.23 1.53 -2.20
C ALA A 65 -7.32 2.69 -2.66
N PRO A 66 -6.51 3.34 -1.78
CA PRO A 66 -5.63 4.42 -2.22
C PRO A 66 -4.45 3.93 -3.07
N LYS A 67 -4.01 2.67 -2.90
CA LYS A 67 -2.94 2.07 -3.71
C LYS A 67 -3.38 1.82 -5.16
N GLN A 68 -4.57 1.27 -5.39
CA GLN A 68 -5.08 1.04 -6.75
C GLN A 68 -5.33 2.35 -7.49
N MET A 69 -5.77 3.38 -6.77
CA MET A 69 -6.01 4.72 -7.32
C MET A 69 -4.73 5.56 -7.51
N ARG A 70 -3.54 5.02 -7.18
CA ARG A 70 -2.24 5.72 -7.22
C ARG A 70 -2.21 7.04 -6.42
N MET A 71 -3.06 7.19 -5.41
CA MET A 71 -3.14 8.37 -4.55
C MET A 71 -2.13 8.33 -3.40
N ALA A 72 -1.57 7.15 -3.11
CA ALA A 72 -0.54 6.99 -2.10
C ALA A 72 0.77 7.66 -2.55
N ARG A 73 1.34 8.52 -1.70
CA ARG A 73 2.62 9.18 -1.96
C ARG A 73 3.77 8.24 -1.60
N LYS A 74 4.80 8.22 -2.45
CA LYS A 74 6.10 7.66 -2.04
C LYS A 74 6.78 8.62 -1.06
N LYS A 75 7.55 8.06 -0.14
CA LYS A 75 8.43 8.85 0.72
C LYS A 75 9.40 9.67 -0.12
N ASP A 76 9.58 10.94 0.20
CA ASP A 76 10.57 11.79 -0.47
C ASP A 76 11.98 11.20 -0.29
N ARG A 77 12.74 11.14 -1.38
CA ARG A 77 14.12 10.65 -1.40
C ARG A 77 15.06 11.55 -0.59
N ARG A 78 14.71 12.83 -0.42
CA ARG A 78 15.46 13.80 0.40
C ARG A 78 15.28 13.57 1.90
N LEU A 79 14.17 12.97 2.32
CA LEU A 79 13.92 12.59 3.71
C LEU A 79 14.66 11.29 4.02
N GLN A 80 15.98 11.39 4.20
CA GLN A 80 16.74 10.28 4.74
C GLN A 80 16.30 10.03 6.19
N ARG A 81 16.02 8.76 6.51
CA ARG A 81 15.80 8.37 7.89
C ARG A 81 17.12 8.64 8.61
N THR A 82 17.13 9.55 9.58
CA THR A 82 18.24 9.64 10.53
C THR A 82 18.41 8.25 11.11
N ARG A 83 19.55 7.61 10.83
CA ARG A 83 19.85 6.31 11.40
C ARG A 83 19.92 6.53 12.92
N PRO A 84 19.11 5.83 13.75
CA PRO A 84 19.37 5.81 15.18
C PRO A 84 20.73 5.11 15.32
N GLY A 85 21.80 5.89 15.54
CA GLY A 85 23.17 5.40 15.57
C GLY A 85 24.24 6.23 14.84
N GLN A 86 23.89 7.35 14.18
CA GLN A 86 24.90 8.25 13.57
C GLN A 86 24.95 9.66 14.19
N SER A 87 24.17 9.92 15.24
CA SER A 87 24.33 11.12 16.06
C SER A 87 25.04 10.74 17.35
N ASN A 88 26.26 11.25 17.55
CA ASN A 88 26.96 11.21 18.85
C ASN A 88 26.29 12.12 19.89
N ALA A 89 25.13 12.70 19.55
CA ALA A 89 24.32 13.47 20.46
C ALA A 89 23.69 12.51 21.48
N LEU A 90 24.24 12.49 22.68
CA LEU A 90 23.49 12.03 23.84
C LEU A 90 22.40 13.08 24.09
N PHE A 91 21.15 12.62 24.04
CA PHE A 91 20.01 13.41 24.46
C PHE A 91 19.83 13.21 25.95
N ASP A 92 19.68 14.31 26.70
CA ASP A 92 19.30 14.25 28.10
C ASP A 92 17.86 13.70 28.25
N THR A 93 17.44 13.29 29.46
CA THR A 93 16.06 12.87 29.76
C THR A 93 15.02 13.94 29.39
N ALA A 94 15.44 15.21 29.32
CA ALA A 94 14.65 16.35 28.83
C ALA A 94 14.77 16.64 27.31
N GLY A 95 15.41 15.77 26.53
CA GLY A 95 15.53 15.88 25.07
C GLY A 95 16.54 16.93 24.57
N ARG A 96 17.41 17.46 25.43
CA ARG A 96 18.43 18.47 25.04
C ARG A 96 19.68 17.80 24.46
N ILE A 97 20.26 18.43 23.44
CA ILE A 97 21.45 17.94 22.73
C ILE A 97 22.72 18.37 23.48
N PHE A 98 23.53 17.41 23.93
CA PHE A 98 24.89 17.69 24.42
C PHE A 98 25.91 17.43 23.29
N ARG A 99 26.62 18.47 22.83
CA ARG A 99 27.77 18.30 21.92
C ARG A 99 29.05 18.31 22.73
N LEU A 100 29.76 17.19 22.78
CA LEU A 100 31.14 17.19 23.32
C LEU A 100 32.05 17.97 22.36
N PRO A 101 32.93 18.85 22.86
CA PRO A 101 33.90 19.55 22.03
C PRO A 101 34.85 18.54 21.39
N THR A 102 34.98 18.59 20.07
CA THR A 102 35.96 17.81 19.32
C THR A 102 37.36 18.16 19.81
N ARG A 103 38.07 17.20 20.39
CA ARG A 103 39.50 17.38 20.70
C ARG A 103 40.23 17.69 19.40
N LEU A 104 40.87 18.85 19.35
CA LEU A 104 41.83 19.21 18.31
C LEU A 104 42.99 18.21 18.41
N SER A 105 43.12 17.33 17.42
CA SER A 105 44.35 16.55 17.24
C SER A 105 45.43 17.50 16.72
N GLY A 106 46.40 17.82 17.59
CA GLY A 106 47.69 18.37 17.19
C GLY A 106 48.66 17.26 16.81
#